data_AF-A0A377NJA8-F1
#
_entry.id   AF-A0A377NJA8-F1
#
_cell.length_a   1.000
_cell.length_b   1.000
_cell.length_c   1.000
_cell.angle_alpha   90.00
_cell.angle_beta   90.00
_cell.angle_gamma   90.00
#
_symmetry.space_group_name_H-M   'P 1'
#
loop_
_entity.id
_entity.type
_entity.pdbx_description
1 polymer ?
#
loop_
_entity_poly.entity_id
_entity_poly.type
_entity_poly.pdbx_seq_one_letter_code
_entity_poly.pdbx_strand_id
1 'polypeptide(L)'
;MVWNIFKQQRADWLSVLQGFGKDAQLVLLQEAQTTPELIRFATSHYLAADQVPAYMLPQHPSGVMTLSAAHPVYCCPLREREPLLRLAKSALVTVYPLLDGRLLMVVNIHAVNFSIGVDVYSKQLETLASRLRIIKGRW
;
A
#
# COMPACT_ATOMS: atom_id res chain seq x y z
N MET A 1 -8.05 -2.61 -7.85
CA MET A 1 -6.81 -3.03 -8.53
C MET A 1 -5.71 -3.21 -7.49
N VAL A 2 -4.90 -4.28 -7.59
CA VAL A 2 -3.69 -4.46 -6.76
C VAL A 2 -2.52 -4.63 -7.72
N TRP A 3 -1.48 -3.81 -7.56
CA TRP A 3 -0.39 -3.81 -8.53
C TRP A 3 0.94 -3.33 -7.94
N ASN A 4 1.97 -4.17 -8.10
CA ASN A 4 3.35 -3.70 -7.95
C ASN A 4 3.73 -2.93 -9.21
N ILE A 5 3.81 -1.60 -9.11
CA ILE A 5 4.07 -0.67 -10.22
C ILE A 5 5.56 -0.58 -10.57
N PHE A 6 6.40 -1.40 -9.93
CA PHE A 6 7.83 -1.54 -10.22
C PHE A 6 8.55 -0.19 -10.32
N LYS A 7 8.33 0.68 -9.32
CA LYS A 7 8.93 2.03 -9.26
C LYS A 7 8.68 2.86 -10.52
N GLN A 8 7.54 2.65 -11.19
CA GLN A 8 7.16 3.31 -12.43
C GLN A 8 8.21 3.14 -13.57
N GLN A 9 9.04 2.09 -13.53
CA GLN A 9 10.10 1.90 -14.53
C GLN A 9 9.59 1.44 -15.90
N ARG A 10 8.36 0.94 -15.99
CA ARG A 10 7.75 0.54 -17.27
C ARG A 10 7.09 1.73 -17.94
N ALA A 11 7.42 2.01 -19.21
CA ALA A 11 6.92 3.18 -19.93
C ALA A 11 5.38 3.26 -20.04
N ASP A 12 4.68 2.12 -19.97
CA ASP A 12 3.24 2.00 -20.09
C ASP A 12 2.48 2.18 -18.76
N TRP A 13 3.17 2.43 -17.65
CA TRP A 13 2.54 2.35 -16.32
C TRP A 13 1.31 3.24 -16.17
N LEU A 14 1.35 4.45 -16.73
CA LEU A 14 0.27 5.41 -16.65
C LEU A 14 -0.93 4.97 -17.50
N SER A 15 -0.67 4.39 -18.68
CA SER A 15 -1.74 3.88 -19.54
C SER A 15 -2.48 2.71 -18.89
N VAL A 16 -1.76 1.84 -18.17
CA VAL A 16 -2.36 0.74 -17.39
C VAL A 16 -3.23 1.31 -16.26
N LEU A 17 -2.76 2.33 -15.53
CA LEU A 17 -3.58 3.00 -14.51
C LEU A 17 -4.81 3.70 -15.08
N GLN A 18 -4.70 4.32 -16.25
CA GLN A 18 -5.83 4.96 -16.92
C GLN A 18 -6.86 3.95 -17.41
N GLY A 19 -6.41 2.79 -17.91
CA GLY A 19 -7.29 1.75 -18.44
C GLY A 19 -7.94 0.86 -17.37
N PHE A 20 -7.21 0.52 -16.30
CA PHE A 20 -7.69 -0.41 -15.27
C PHE A 20 -7.90 0.23 -13.89
N GLY A 21 -7.18 1.32 -13.62
CA GLY A 21 -7.25 2.01 -12.33
C GLY A 21 -8.49 2.88 -12.24
N LYS A 22 -8.76 3.72 -13.24
CA LYS A 22 -9.78 4.78 -13.19
C LYS A 22 -11.16 4.31 -12.68
N ASP A 23 -11.60 3.12 -13.08
CA ASP A 23 -12.92 2.58 -12.71
C ASP A 23 -12.91 1.77 -11.40
N ALA A 24 -11.75 1.61 -10.76
CA ALA A 24 -11.61 0.91 -9.50
C ALA A 24 -11.89 1.83 -8.30
N GLN A 25 -12.69 1.36 -7.35
CA GLN A 25 -12.92 2.10 -6.09
C GLN A 25 -11.69 2.14 -5.17
N LEU A 26 -10.81 1.15 -5.31
CA LEU A 26 -9.57 1.00 -4.54
C LEU A 26 -8.43 0.55 -5.47
N VAL A 27 -7.31 1.25 -5.41
CA VAL A 27 -6.05 0.87 -6.08
C VAL A 27 -4.93 0.77 -5.07
N LEU A 28 -4.39 -0.43 -4.91
CA LEU A 28 -3.32 -0.75 -3.97
C LEU A 28 -2.03 -0.92 -4.75
N LEU A 29 -1.17 0.10 -4.72
CA LEU A 29 0.11 0.11 -5.39
C LEU A 29 1.24 -0.32 -4.45
N GLN A 30 2.14 -1.18 -4.93
CA GLN A 30 3.41 -1.51 -4.27
C GLN A 30 4.59 -1.02 -5.10
N GLU A 31 5.71 -0.70 -4.45
CA GLU A 31 6.87 -0.02 -5.04
C GLU A 31 6.53 1.33 -5.71
N ALA A 32 5.47 2.01 -5.27
CA ALA A 32 5.07 3.30 -5.83
C ALA A 32 6.00 4.41 -5.36
N GLN A 33 6.52 5.20 -6.30
CA GLN A 33 7.22 6.46 -6.04
C GLN A 33 6.27 7.64 -6.25
N THR A 34 6.43 8.69 -5.44
CA THR A 34 5.59 9.89 -5.46
C THR A 34 6.00 10.84 -6.59
N THR A 35 6.01 10.36 -7.84
CA THR A 35 6.33 11.19 -9.01
C THR A 35 5.21 12.20 -9.28
N PRO A 36 5.50 13.37 -9.87
CA PRO A 36 4.47 14.35 -10.21
C PRO A 36 3.32 13.78 -11.06
N GLU A 37 3.61 12.87 -11.98
CA GLU A 37 2.63 12.20 -12.83
C GLU A 37 1.69 11.29 -12.02
N LEU A 38 2.24 10.53 -11.07
CA LEU A 38 1.43 9.66 -10.23
C LEU A 38 0.56 10.48 -9.27
N ILE A 39 1.12 11.54 -8.68
CA ILE A 39 0.35 12.46 -7.84
C ILE A 39 -0.81 13.03 -8.66
N ARG A 40 -0.54 13.52 -9.87
CA ARG A 40 -1.56 14.09 -10.75
C ARG A 40 -2.64 13.06 -11.09
N PHE A 41 -2.26 11.83 -11.44
CA PHE A 41 -3.22 10.76 -11.68
C PHE A 41 -4.08 10.48 -10.43
N ALA A 42 -3.44 10.34 -9.28
CA ALA A 42 -4.12 10.04 -8.01
C ALA A 42 -5.12 11.13 -7.64
N THR A 43 -4.70 12.40 -7.62
CA THR A 43 -5.56 13.52 -7.20
C THR A 43 -6.63 13.89 -8.23
N SER A 44 -6.48 13.48 -9.50
CA SER A 44 -7.50 13.72 -10.54
C SER A 44 -8.59 12.66 -10.56
N HIS A 45 -8.35 11.46 -10.01
CA HIS A 45 -9.24 10.31 -10.14
C HIS A 45 -9.75 9.74 -8.82
N TYR A 46 -9.13 10.10 -7.70
CA TYR A 46 -9.47 9.55 -6.38
C TYR A 46 -9.67 10.65 -5.35
N LEU A 47 -10.49 10.38 -4.35
CA LEU A 47 -10.75 11.30 -3.23
C LEU A 47 -9.63 11.27 -2.19
N ALA A 48 -8.97 10.12 -2.03
CA ALA A 48 -7.86 9.97 -1.09
C ALA A 48 -6.71 9.15 -1.70
N ALA A 49 -5.48 9.55 -1.37
CA ALA A 49 -4.23 8.92 -1.77
C ALA A 49 -3.30 8.85 -0.55
N ASP A 50 -3.26 7.69 0.10
CA ASP A 50 -2.46 7.46 1.30
C ASP A 50 -1.17 6.70 0.93
N GLN A 51 -0.01 7.16 1.41
CA GLN A 51 1.28 6.54 1.07
C GLN A 51 2.16 6.28 2.29
N VAL A 52 2.85 5.14 2.26
CA VAL A 52 3.90 4.77 3.22
C VAL A 52 5.19 4.47 2.46
N PRO A 53 6.16 5.41 2.42
CA PRO A 53 7.46 5.14 1.84
C PRO A 53 8.15 4.01 2.62
N ALA A 54 8.82 3.10 1.90
CA ALA A 54 9.55 2.01 2.50
C ALA A 54 10.80 2.55 3.22
N TYR A 55 11.60 3.37 2.54
CA TYR A 55 12.87 3.91 3.06
C TYR A 55 12.88 5.45 3.00
N MET A 56 13.82 6.16 3.65
CA MET A 56 13.88 7.63 3.60
C MET A 56 15.06 8.20 2.79
N LEU A 57 15.92 7.34 2.22
CA LEU A 57 17.13 7.73 1.48
C LEU A 57 17.22 6.93 0.16
N PRO A 58 16.47 7.34 -0.88
CA PRO A 58 16.99 8.23 -1.94
C PRO A 58 15.98 9.35 -2.28
N GLN A 59 16.27 10.19 -3.29
CA GLN A 59 15.42 11.35 -3.67
C GLN A 59 13.94 10.99 -3.94
N HIS A 60 13.59 9.72 -4.21
CA HIS A 60 12.21 9.25 -4.34
C HIS A 60 12.04 7.86 -3.66
N PRO A 61 11.67 7.80 -2.38
CA PRO A 61 11.47 6.53 -1.72
C PRO A 61 10.22 5.80 -2.22
N SER A 62 10.40 4.59 -2.76
CA SER A 62 9.30 3.72 -3.16
C SER A 62 8.63 3.10 -1.93
N GLY A 63 7.33 2.83 -2.00
CA GLY A 63 6.61 2.18 -0.91
C GLY A 63 5.24 1.65 -1.33
N VAL A 64 4.33 1.54 -0.38
CA VAL A 64 2.93 1.22 -0.67
C VAL A 64 2.10 2.48 -0.73
N MET A 65 1.14 2.52 -1.65
CA MET A 65 0.18 3.61 -1.81
C MET A 65 -1.22 3.03 -2.02
N THR A 66 -2.22 3.57 -1.33
CA THR A 66 -3.63 3.23 -1.54
C THR A 66 -4.36 4.45 -2.10
N LEU A 67 -4.91 4.32 -3.29
CA LEU A 67 -5.82 5.28 -3.90
C LEU A 67 -7.25 4.81 -3.67
N SER A 68 -8.14 5.73 -3.30
CA SER A 68 -9.51 5.37 -2.94
C SER A 68 -10.54 6.41 -3.38
N ALA A 69 -11.67 5.91 -3.87
CA ALA A 69 -12.83 6.71 -4.26
C ALA A 69 -13.66 7.18 -3.06
N ALA A 70 -13.19 6.95 -1.83
CA ALA A 70 -13.81 7.36 -0.57
C ALA A 70 -12.73 7.74 0.43
N HIS A 71 -13.04 8.59 1.40
CA HIS A 71 -12.11 8.88 2.49
C HIS A 71 -12.09 7.74 3.51
N PRO A 72 -10.92 7.26 3.94
CA PRO A 72 -10.85 6.30 5.03
C PRO A 72 -11.18 6.98 6.37
N VAL A 73 -11.86 6.27 7.25
CA VAL A 73 -12.08 6.68 8.66
C VAL A 73 -10.88 6.34 9.55
N TYR A 74 -9.95 5.53 9.04
CA TYR A 74 -8.72 5.17 9.71
C TYR A 74 -7.61 4.90 8.69
N CYS A 75 -6.42 5.43 8.95
CA CYS A 75 -5.21 5.22 8.15
C CYS A 75 -4.03 4.97 9.08
N CYS A 76 -3.37 3.83 8.96
CA CYS A 76 -2.23 3.46 9.79
C CYS A 76 -1.07 2.95 8.94
N PRO A 77 0.06 3.68 8.91
CA PRO A 77 1.28 3.20 8.29
C PRO A 77 1.97 2.18 9.19
N LEU A 78 2.32 1.03 8.63
CA LEU A 78 3.15 0.02 9.30
C LEU A 78 4.49 -0.06 8.58
N ARG A 79 5.58 0.14 9.32
CA ARG A 79 6.95 0.01 8.80
C ARG A 79 7.72 -0.98 9.65
N GLU A 80 8.36 -1.94 9.00
CA GLU A 80 9.32 -2.83 9.65
C GLU A 80 10.69 -2.69 8.99
N ARG A 81 11.72 -2.50 9.83
CA ARG A 81 13.12 -2.56 9.42
C ARG A 81 13.62 -3.96 9.71
N GLU A 82 13.99 -4.71 8.69
CA GLU A 82 14.64 -5.99 8.93
C GLU A 82 16.15 -5.85 9.21
N PRO A 83 16.66 -6.53 10.26
CA PRO A 83 18.05 -6.40 10.68
C PRO A 83 19.08 -6.86 9.64
N LEU A 84 18.75 -7.86 8.81
CA LEU A 84 19.73 -8.55 7.95
C LEU A 84 19.70 -8.09 6.49
N LEU A 85 18.52 -7.84 5.92
CA LEU A 85 18.37 -7.53 4.49
C LEU A 85 18.18 -6.05 4.18
N ARG A 86 18.05 -5.16 5.18
CA ARG A 86 17.74 -3.72 5.02
C ARG A 86 16.55 -3.44 4.07
N LEU A 87 15.75 -4.45 3.73
CA LEU A 87 14.55 -4.32 2.92
C LEU A 87 13.53 -3.65 3.81
N ALA A 88 13.22 -2.41 3.47
CA ALA A 88 12.22 -1.67 4.19
C ALA A 88 10.85 -2.17 3.75
N LYS A 89 10.08 -2.69 4.70
CA LYS A 89 8.77 -3.27 4.44
C LYS A 89 7.73 -2.28 4.89
N SER A 90 6.86 -1.90 3.98
CA SER A 90 5.74 -1.04 4.28
C SER A 90 4.43 -1.79 4.05
N ALA A 91 3.55 -1.65 5.02
CA ALA A 91 2.15 -1.95 4.86
C ALA A 91 1.33 -0.71 5.22
N LEU A 92 0.15 -0.59 4.63
CA LEU A 92 -0.78 0.50 4.86
C LEU A 92 -2.15 -0.09 5.15
N VAL A 93 -2.62 0.14 6.36
CA VAL A 93 -3.97 -0.24 6.79
C VAL A 93 -4.88 0.96 6.61
N THR A 94 -5.97 0.77 5.88
CA THR A 94 -7.03 1.77 5.68
C THR A 94 -8.37 1.14 6.05
N VAL A 95 -9.30 1.91 6.61
CA VAL A 95 -10.66 1.44 6.92
C VAL A 95 -11.67 2.39 6.32
N TYR A 96 -12.66 1.82 5.63
CA TYR A 96 -13.71 2.57 4.92
C TYR A 96 -15.09 2.17 5.44
N PRO A 97 -15.99 3.15 5.69
CA PRO A 97 -17.38 2.85 6.00
C PRO A 97 -18.11 2.41 4.72
N LEU A 98 -18.89 1.34 4.82
CA LEU A 98 -19.84 0.90 3.80
C LEU A 98 -21.22 1.52 4.05
N LEU A 99 -22.06 1.56 3.01
CA LEU A 99 -23.38 2.18 3.09
C LEU A 99 -24.32 1.52 4.11
N ASP A 100 -24.09 0.24 4.42
CA ASP A 100 -24.85 -0.52 5.40
C ASP A 100 -24.28 -0.44 6.83
N GLY A 101 -23.33 0.47 7.06
CA GLY A 101 -22.70 0.69 8.37
C GLY A 101 -21.57 -0.29 8.70
N ARG A 102 -21.28 -1.29 7.86
CA ARG A 102 -20.10 -2.14 8.03
C ARG A 102 -18.81 -1.36 7.76
N LEU A 103 -17.72 -1.82 8.37
CA LEU A 103 -16.37 -1.30 8.09
C LEU A 103 -15.60 -2.27 7.21
N LEU A 104 -15.01 -1.76 6.14
CA LEU A 104 -14.09 -2.49 5.26
C LEU A 104 -12.64 -2.12 5.61
N MET A 105 -11.92 -3.04 6.23
CA MET A 105 -10.47 -2.91 6.43
C MET A 105 -9.71 -3.41 5.21
N VAL A 106 -8.82 -2.58 4.69
CA VAL A 106 -7.98 -2.86 3.53
C VAL A 106 -6.52 -2.74 3.94
N VAL A 107 -5.74 -3.78 3.67
CA VAL A 107 -4.32 -3.84 4.03
C VAL A 107 -3.48 -3.98 2.77
N ASN A 108 -2.79 -2.92 2.37
CA ASN A 108 -1.84 -2.94 1.27
C ASN A 108 -0.47 -3.33 1.81
N ILE A 109 0.08 -4.46 1.35
CA ILE A 109 1.32 -5.04 1.88
C ILE A 109 2.32 -5.19 0.74
N HIS A 110 3.53 -4.69 0.95
CA HIS A 110 4.69 -5.07 0.15
C HIS A 110 5.60 -5.96 1.00
N ALA A 111 5.40 -7.28 0.86
CA ALA A 111 6.16 -8.30 1.58
C ALA A 111 7.48 -8.65 0.86
N VAL A 112 8.31 -9.49 1.50
CA VAL A 112 9.58 -9.94 0.92
C VAL A 112 9.39 -10.78 -0.32
N ASN A 113 10.20 -10.51 -1.34
CA ASN A 113 10.28 -11.33 -2.55
C ASN A 113 11.26 -12.52 -2.42
N PHE A 114 12.27 -12.48 -1.52
CA PHE A 114 13.27 -13.55 -1.40
C PHE A 114 13.70 -13.81 0.05
N SER A 115 13.39 -15.00 0.56
CA SER A 115 13.98 -15.60 1.77
C SER A 115 14.43 -17.03 1.47
N ILE A 116 15.44 -17.53 2.19
CA ILE A 116 15.76 -18.97 2.18
C ILE A 116 14.65 -19.65 3.00
N GLY A 117 13.78 -20.40 2.33
CA GLY A 117 12.59 -21.01 2.96
C GLY A 117 11.46 -20.02 3.24
N VAL A 118 10.41 -20.49 3.91
CA VAL A 118 9.15 -19.76 4.16
C VAL A 118 9.02 -19.19 5.57
N ASP A 119 9.95 -19.50 6.48
CA ASP A 119 9.82 -19.15 7.90
C ASP A 119 9.84 -17.63 8.12
N VAL A 120 10.74 -16.94 7.40
CA VAL A 120 10.82 -15.47 7.44
C VAL A 120 9.49 -14.89 6.97
N TYR A 121 8.98 -15.33 5.82
CA TYR A 121 7.69 -14.90 5.26
C TYR A 121 6.53 -15.13 6.24
N SER A 122 6.46 -16.33 6.84
CA SER A 122 5.39 -16.71 7.78
C SER A 122 5.40 -15.83 9.03
N LYS A 123 6.57 -15.64 9.64
CA LYS A 123 6.75 -14.77 10.80
C LYS A 123 6.33 -13.32 10.52
N GLN A 124 6.50 -12.85 9.29
CA GLN A 124 6.05 -11.50 8.90
C GLN A 124 4.53 -11.40 8.90
N LEU A 125 3.87 -12.37 8.29
CA LEU A 125 2.41 -12.39 8.22
C LEU A 125 1.81 -12.55 9.63
N GLU A 126 2.43 -13.36 10.49
CA GLU A 126 2.03 -13.50 11.89
C GLU A 126 2.19 -12.18 12.67
N THR A 127 3.32 -11.49 12.50
CA THR A 127 3.56 -10.20 13.14
C THR A 127 2.52 -9.17 12.67
N LEU A 128 2.25 -9.10 11.38
CA LEU A 128 1.21 -8.24 10.82
C LEU A 128 -0.18 -8.62 11.35
N ALA A 129 -0.53 -9.91 11.36
CA ALA A 129 -1.81 -10.40 11.88
C ALA A 129 -2.00 -10.01 13.35
N SER A 130 -0.93 -10.06 14.16
CA SER A 130 -0.98 -9.62 15.56
C SER A 130 -1.32 -8.13 15.68
N ARG A 131 -0.71 -7.27 14.85
CA ARG A 131 -1.01 -5.83 14.80
C ARG A 131 -2.43 -5.58 14.30
N LEU A 132 -2.89 -6.32 13.29
CA LEU A 132 -4.25 -6.19 12.76
C LEU A 132 -5.32 -6.57 13.80
N ARG A 133 -5.06 -7.55 14.68
CA ARG A 133 -5.98 -7.87 15.79
C ARG A 133 -6.11 -6.69 16.77
N ILE A 134 -5.02 -6.00 17.08
CA ILE A 134 -5.03 -4.80 17.93
C ILE A 134 -5.82 -3.66 17.27
N ILE A 135 -5.63 -3.45 15.96
CA ILE A 135 -6.37 -2.42 15.21
C ILE A 135 -7.86 -2.78 15.15
N LYS A 136 -8.19 -4.04 14.88
CA LYS A 136 -9.58 -4.53 14.84
C LYS A 136 -10.30 -4.32 16.17
N GLY A 137 -9.65 -4.59 17.30
CA GLY A 137 -10.25 -4.41 18.63
C GLY A 137 -10.60 -2.96 19.02
N ARG A 138 -10.33 -1.98 18.15
CA ARG A 138 -10.75 -0.58 18.33
C ARG A 138 -12.14 -0.28 17.77
N TRP A 139 -12.77 -1.25 17.09
CA TRP A 139 -14.06 -1.13 16.41
C TRP A 139 -14.94 -2.35 16.66
#